data_AF-A0A7J4NNG3-F1
#
_entry.id   AF-A0A7J4NNG3-F1
#
_cell.length_a   1.000
_cell.length_b   1.000
_cell.length_c   1.000
_cell.angle_alpha   90.00
_cell.angle_beta   90.00
_cell.angle_gamma   90.00
#
_symmetry.space_group_name_H-M   'P 1'
#
loop_
_entity.id
_entity.type
_entity.pdbx_description
1 polymer ?
#
loop_
_entity_poly.entity_id
_entity_poly.type
_entity_poly.pdbx_seq_one_letter_code
_entity_poly.pdbx_strand_id
1 'polypeptide(L)'
;MDEIEELSLEHSRKRFEMMDGERSADFGLLLADAMIYAIGFISVVIALADIAPSINPTEWLWAEGDLVLLGSGAALWLCSQSLNDFKRLLPLWLRMVLKLGIGPKAFSDQSESAQRRRASTLVVASLLSAVIGWRIANLEGDIVTRVGVEFHLVIYAVAVGLLLLSMHWFRLIGSDSTIQQFDR
;
A
#
# COMPACT_ATOMS: atom_id res chain seq x y z
N MET A 1 -25.69 31.14 -26.68
CA MET A 1 -26.35 30.46 -25.55
C MET A 1 -25.73 29.08 -25.31
N ASP A 2 -25.05 28.51 -26.31
CA ASP A 2 -24.45 27.15 -26.25
C ASP A 2 -23.12 27.05 -25.47
N GLU A 3 -22.31 28.11 -25.43
CA GLU A 3 -20.97 28.06 -24.84
C GLU A 3 -20.97 27.86 -23.31
N ILE A 4 -21.96 28.44 -22.60
CA ILE A 4 -22.13 28.26 -21.15
C ILE A 4 -22.60 26.84 -20.83
N GLU A 5 -23.45 26.25 -21.67
CA GLU A 5 -23.96 24.89 -21.49
C GLU A 5 -22.85 23.87 -21.74
N GLU A 6 -22.04 24.06 -22.78
CA GLU A 6 -20.87 23.22 -23.07
C GLU A 6 -19.82 23.28 -21.94
N LEU A 7 -19.50 24.48 -21.44
CA LEU A 7 -18.62 24.65 -20.28
C LEU A 7 -19.19 23.98 -19.01
N SER A 8 -20.51 24.05 -18.80
CA SER A 8 -21.15 23.40 -17.66
C SER A 8 -21.09 21.87 -17.74
N LEU A 9 -21.26 21.30 -18.94
CA LEU A 9 -21.15 19.87 -19.19
C LEU A 9 -19.71 19.39 -19.05
N GLU A 10 -18.74 20.15 -19.54
CA GLU A 10 -17.32 19.84 -19.39
C GLU A 10 -16.90 19.89 -17.91
N HIS A 11 -17.35 20.88 -17.15
CA HIS A 11 -17.11 20.97 -15.70
C HIS A 11 -17.79 19.85 -14.92
N SER A 12 -19.05 19.53 -15.24
CA SER A 12 -19.75 18.40 -14.62
C SER A 12 -19.02 17.09 -14.92
N ARG A 13 -18.61 16.86 -16.16
CA ARG A 13 -17.85 15.66 -16.56
C ARG A 13 -16.52 15.56 -15.83
N LYS A 14 -15.71 16.63 -15.79
CA LYS A 14 -14.45 16.67 -15.02
C LYS A 14 -14.69 16.37 -13.55
N ARG A 15 -15.76 16.92 -12.96
CA ARG A 15 -16.11 16.67 -11.56
C ARG A 15 -16.55 15.22 -11.31
N PHE A 16 -17.31 14.61 -12.22
CA PHE A 16 -17.67 13.19 -12.14
C PHE A 16 -16.44 12.29 -12.30
N GLU A 17 -15.55 12.58 -13.25
CA GLU A 17 -14.28 11.84 -13.44
C GLU A 17 -13.37 11.93 -12.22
N MET A 18 -13.31 13.10 -11.54
CA MET A 18 -12.60 13.26 -10.27
C MET A 18 -13.23 12.43 -9.15
N MET A 19 -14.56 12.46 -8.98
CA MET A 19 -15.27 11.70 -7.94
C MET A 19 -15.13 10.17 -8.11
N ASP A 20 -15.19 9.68 -9.35
CA ASP A 20 -14.98 8.25 -9.64
C ASP A 20 -13.50 7.85 -9.42
N GLY A 21 -12.57 8.74 -9.75
CA GLY A 21 -11.13 8.58 -9.46
C GLY A 21 -10.84 8.49 -7.96
N GLU A 22 -11.44 9.37 -7.16
CA GLU A 22 -11.29 9.37 -5.69
C GLU A 22 -11.85 8.09 -5.05
N ARG A 23 -13.04 7.65 -5.48
CA ARG A 23 -13.65 6.42 -4.95
C ARG A 23 -12.85 5.17 -5.31
N SER A 24 -12.31 5.11 -6.52
CA SER A 24 -11.40 4.04 -6.96
C SER A 24 -10.10 4.06 -6.14
N ALA A 25 -9.55 5.25 -5.89
CA ALA A 25 -8.36 5.42 -5.05
C ALA A 25 -8.58 4.93 -3.62
N ASP A 26 -9.74 5.21 -3.01
CA ASP A 26 -10.07 4.76 -1.65
C ASP A 26 -10.18 3.23 -1.53
N PHE A 27 -10.83 2.58 -2.49
CA PHE A 27 -10.89 1.11 -2.52
C PHE A 27 -9.50 0.51 -2.76
N GLY A 28 -8.73 1.11 -3.67
CA GLY A 28 -7.34 0.74 -3.94
C GLY A 28 -6.46 0.85 -2.69
N LEU A 29 -6.65 1.89 -1.87
CA LEU A 29 -5.91 2.08 -0.62
C LEU A 29 -6.18 0.96 0.39
N LEU A 30 -7.45 0.60 0.57
CA LEU A 30 -7.84 -0.45 1.51
C LEU A 30 -7.26 -1.81 1.07
N LEU A 31 -7.36 -2.12 -0.21
CA LEU A 31 -6.81 -3.35 -0.78
C LEU A 31 -5.28 -3.38 -0.67
N ALA A 32 -4.60 -2.28 -1.01
CA ALA A 32 -3.16 -2.13 -0.89
C ALA A 32 -2.69 -2.33 0.56
N ASP A 33 -3.34 -1.70 1.55
CA ASP A 33 -3.02 -1.87 2.96
C ASP A 33 -3.12 -3.34 3.40
N ALA A 34 -4.22 -4.01 3.02
CA ALA A 34 -4.41 -5.42 3.35
C ALA A 34 -3.34 -6.33 2.72
N MET A 35 -3.00 -6.11 1.45
CA MET A 35 -2.01 -6.92 0.74
C MET A 35 -0.59 -6.70 1.25
N ILE A 36 -0.18 -5.44 1.44
CA ILE A 36 1.14 -5.08 2.00
C ILE A 36 1.30 -5.71 3.39
N TYR A 37 0.26 -5.62 4.23
CA TYR A 37 0.27 -6.20 5.56
C TYR A 37 0.44 -7.73 5.52
N ALA A 38 -0.32 -8.42 4.65
CA ALA A 38 -0.25 -9.87 4.54
C ALA A 38 1.12 -10.34 4.02
N ILE A 39 1.64 -9.71 2.96
CA ILE A 39 2.96 -10.04 2.39
C ILE A 39 4.06 -9.80 3.42
N GLY A 40 4.06 -8.63 4.08
CA GLY A 40 5.05 -8.30 5.10
C GLY A 40 5.00 -9.24 6.32
N PHE A 41 3.81 -9.66 6.73
CA PHE A 41 3.66 -10.64 7.80
C PHE A 41 4.22 -12.01 7.41
N ILE A 42 3.85 -12.52 6.23
CA ILE A 42 4.31 -13.82 5.74
C ILE A 42 5.83 -13.83 5.57
N SER A 43 6.43 -12.78 5.01
CA SER A 43 7.90 -12.70 4.85
C SER A 43 8.64 -12.71 6.19
N VAL A 44 8.11 -12.02 7.21
CA VAL A 44 8.69 -12.05 8.56
C VAL A 44 8.58 -13.44 9.17
N VAL A 45 7.44 -14.11 9.01
CA VAL A 45 7.25 -15.48 9.51
C VAL A 45 8.20 -16.47 8.84
N ILE A 46 8.36 -16.39 7.52
CA ILE A 46 9.31 -17.23 6.77
C ILE A 46 10.73 -16.98 7.26
N ALA A 47 11.15 -15.72 7.38
CA ALA A 47 12.48 -15.38 7.86
C ALA A 47 12.73 -15.83 9.31
N LEU A 48 11.73 -15.70 10.19
CA LEU A 48 11.83 -16.17 11.57
C LEU A 48 11.87 -17.69 11.66
N ALA A 49 11.12 -18.41 10.80
CA ALA A 49 11.18 -19.87 10.76
C ALA A 49 12.58 -20.36 10.34
N ASP A 50 13.26 -19.60 9.49
CA ASP A 50 14.62 -19.88 9.03
C ASP A 50 15.67 -19.52 10.10
N ILE A 51 15.53 -18.37 10.77
CA ILE A 51 16.45 -17.90 11.83
C ILE A 51 16.30 -18.70 13.13
N ALA A 52 15.07 -19.07 13.50
CA ALA A 52 14.71 -19.66 14.79
C ALA A 52 14.10 -21.06 14.62
N PRO A 53 14.89 -22.07 14.20
CA PRO A 53 14.42 -23.45 14.07
C PRO A 53 14.08 -24.08 15.43
N SER A 54 14.59 -23.53 16.53
CA SER A 54 14.26 -23.94 17.90
C SER A 54 13.79 -22.76 18.76
N ILE A 55 13.08 -23.08 19.85
CA ILE A 55 12.59 -22.08 20.83
C ILE A 55 13.76 -21.45 21.61
N ASN A 56 14.93 -22.08 21.62
CA ASN A 56 16.07 -21.64 22.41
C ASN A 56 16.83 -20.52 21.68
N PRO A 57 16.85 -19.27 22.19
CA PRO A 57 17.44 -18.12 21.50
C PRO A 57 18.96 -18.22 21.30
N THR A 58 19.65 -19.12 22.00
CA THR A 58 21.09 -19.37 21.81
C THR A 58 21.41 -20.22 20.58
N GLU A 59 20.41 -20.89 20.01
CA GLU A 59 20.54 -21.76 18.83
C GLU A 59 20.10 -21.06 17.54
N TRP A 60 19.72 -19.79 17.62
CA TRP A 60 19.23 -19.04 16.48
C TRP A 60 20.36 -18.71 15.50
N LEU A 61 20.14 -19.03 14.24
CA LEU A 61 21.10 -18.92 13.15
C LEU A 61 21.00 -17.54 12.50
N TRP A 62 21.31 -16.49 13.26
CA TRP A 62 21.23 -15.10 12.77
C TRP A 62 22.16 -14.80 11.57
N ALA A 63 23.23 -15.57 11.41
CA ALA A 63 24.20 -15.41 10.32
C ALA A 63 23.78 -16.12 9.02
N GLU A 64 22.91 -17.12 9.11
CA GLU A 64 22.47 -17.96 7.98
C GLU A 64 21.05 -17.63 7.55
N GLY A 65 20.22 -17.14 8.48
CA GLY A 65 18.83 -16.85 8.19
C GLY A 65 18.62 -15.63 7.29
N ASP A 66 17.48 -15.61 6.61
CA ASP A 66 17.15 -14.62 5.61
C ASP A 66 16.83 -13.22 6.17
N LEU A 67 17.88 -12.46 6.51
CA LEU A 67 17.78 -11.08 7.00
C LEU A 67 17.13 -10.13 5.97
N VAL A 68 17.20 -10.46 4.67
CA VAL A 68 16.57 -9.66 3.62
C VAL A 68 15.06 -9.78 3.71
N LEU A 69 14.52 -11.00 3.85
CA LEU A 69 13.08 -11.21 4.08
C LEU A 69 12.61 -10.59 5.40
N LEU A 70 13.39 -10.72 6.47
CA LEU A 70 13.04 -10.13 7.76
C LEU A 70 12.98 -8.60 7.67
N GLY A 71 14.02 -7.98 7.12
CA GLY A 71 14.13 -6.52 7.00
C GLY A 71 13.10 -5.93 6.04
N SER A 72 12.93 -6.53 4.86
CA SER A 72 11.94 -6.07 3.88
C SER A 72 10.50 -6.29 4.36
N GLY A 73 10.23 -7.39 5.06
CA GLY A 73 8.94 -7.66 5.70
C GLY A 73 8.60 -6.67 6.81
N ALA A 74 9.54 -6.38 7.70
CA ALA A 74 9.38 -5.35 8.73
C ALA A 74 9.19 -3.95 8.12
N ALA A 75 9.91 -3.62 7.05
CA ALA A 75 9.76 -2.37 6.33
C ALA A 75 8.40 -2.26 5.62
N LEU A 76 7.88 -3.35 5.02
CA LEU A 76 6.52 -3.38 4.47
C LEU A 76 5.46 -3.19 5.55
N TRP A 77 5.65 -3.81 6.71
CA TRP A 77 4.76 -3.59 7.83
C TRP A 77 4.72 -2.11 8.24
N LEU A 78 5.87 -1.44 8.30
CA LEU A 78 5.93 0.01 8.52
C LEU A 78 5.24 0.81 7.41
N CYS A 79 5.35 0.37 6.15
CA CYS A 79 4.63 0.99 5.04
C CYS A 79 3.10 0.87 5.21
N SER A 80 2.59 -0.30 5.60
CA SER A 80 1.17 -0.49 5.94
C SER A 80 0.73 0.42 7.10
N GLN A 81 1.54 0.53 8.15
CA GLN A 81 1.24 1.45 9.26
C GLN A 81 1.19 2.91 8.78
N SER A 82 2.12 3.34 7.94
CA SER A 82 2.16 4.70 7.36
C SER A 82 0.91 4.99 6.52
N LEU A 83 0.43 4.03 5.73
CA LEU A 83 -0.79 4.17 4.92
C LEU A 83 -2.05 4.29 5.79
N ASN A 84 -2.06 3.66 6.97
CA ASN A 84 -3.19 3.66 7.89
C ASN A 84 -3.05 4.67 9.04
N ASP A 85 -2.24 5.73 8.86
CA ASP A 85 -1.95 6.78 9.86
C ASP A 85 -1.55 6.21 11.24
N PHE A 86 -0.87 5.06 11.28
CA PHE A 86 -0.52 4.34 12.51
C PHE A 86 -1.72 3.97 13.40
N LYS A 87 -2.96 4.11 12.92
CA LYS A 87 -4.16 3.75 13.67
C LYS A 87 -4.09 2.29 14.09
N ARG A 88 -3.46 1.42 13.28
CA ARG A 88 -3.28 0.00 13.59
C ARG A 88 -2.45 -0.28 14.86
N LEU A 89 -1.59 0.64 15.30
CA LEU A 89 -0.89 0.54 16.59
C LEU A 89 -1.79 0.81 17.80
N LEU A 90 -2.87 1.56 17.61
CA LEU A 90 -3.79 1.86 18.70
C LEU A 90 -4.69 0.65 18.99
N PRO A 91 -4.83 0.21 20.25
CA PRO A 91 -5.82 -0.80 20.62
C PRO A 91 -7.24 -0.38 20.19
N LEU A 92 -8.12 -1.36 19.91
CA LEU A 92 -9.48 -1.10 19.45
C LEU A 92 -10.27 -0.16 20.38
N TRP A 93 -10.11 -0.31 21.69
CA TRP A 93 -10.77 0.55 22.68
C TRP A 93 -10.30 2.02 22.58
N LEU A 94 -9.00 2.25 22.37
CA LEU A 94 -8.44 3.59 22.24
C LEU A 94 -8.89 4.26 20.94
N ARG A 95 -9.06 3.47 19.86
CA ARG A 95 -9.67 3.96 18.62
C ARG A 95 -11.12 4.37 18.81
N MET A 96 -11.90 3.58 19.55
CA MET A 96 -13.29 3.89 19.85
C MET A 96 -13.42 5.17 20.69
N VAL A 97 -12.55 5.35 21.69
CA VAL A 97 -12.50 6.58 22.51
C VAL A 97 -12.14 7.81 21.66
N LEU A 98 -11.16 7.68 20.76
CA LEU A 98 -10.72 8.78 19.90
C LEU A 98 -11.64 9.01 18.67
N LYS A 99 -12.74 8.26 18.54
CA LYS A 99 -13.65 8.27 17.37
C LYS A 99 -12.90 8.16 16.04
N LEU A 100 -11.77 7.44 16.03
CA LEU A 100 -10.97 7.22 14.83
C LEU A 100 -11.69 6.17 13.97
N GLY A 101 -12.05 6.54 12.74
CA GLY A 101 -12.63 5.60 11.76
C GLY A 101 -11.75 4.37 11.57
N ILE A 102 -12.39 3.21 11.37
CA ILE A 102 -11.76 1.88 11.29
C ILE A 102 -10.81 1.78 10.07
N GLY A 103 -11.10 2.51 9.00
CA GLY A 103 -10.32 2.54 7.78
C GLY A 103 -9.33 3.72 7.70
N PRO A 104 -8.42 3.67 6.71
CA PRO A 104 -7.65 4.84 6.33
C PRO A 104 -8.59 5.99 5.94
N LYS A 105 -8.13 7.24 6.14
CA LYS A 105 -8.91 8.42 5.72
C LYS A 105 -9.13 8.37 4.20
N ALA A 106 -10.31 8.82 3.76
CA ALA A 106 -10.60 8.99 2.33
C ALA A 106 -9.59 9.93 1.68
N PHE A 107 -9.36 9.78 0.38
CA PHE A 107 -8.41 10.57 -0.39
C PHE A 107 -8.76 12.07 -0.34
N SER A 108 -10.04 12.41 -0.49
CA SER A 108 -10.57 13.78 -0.43
C SER A 108 -10.38 14.47 0.94
N ASP A 109 -10.28 13.69 2.02
CA ASP A 109 -10.20 14.20 3.39
C ASP A 109 -8.74 14.44 3.85
N GLN A 110 -7.77 14.22 2.95
CA GLN A 110 -6.34 14.35 3.23
C GLN A 110 -5.78 15.67 2.70
N SER A 111 -4.79 16.22 3.41
CA SER A 111 -3.98 17.30 2.83
C SER A 111 -3.14 16.77 1.66
N GLU A 112 -2.85 17.64 0.70
CA GLU A 112 -1.99 17.31 -0.46
C GLU A 112 -0.63 16.70 -0.03
N SER A 113 -0.05 17.23 1.06
CA SER A 113 1.18 16.70 1.66
C SER A 113 1.03 15.27 2.20
N ALA A 114 -0.14 14.92 2.74
CA ALA A 114 -0.43 13.57 3.23
C ALA A 114 -0.68 12.61 2.07
N GLN A 115 -1.41 13.03 1.03
CA GLN A 115 -1.62 12.26 -0.20
C GLN A 115 -0.28 11.94 -0.87
N ARG A 116 0.61 12.93 -1.01
CA ARG A 116 1.93 12.75 -1.61
C ARG A 116 2.81 11.79 -0.81
N ARG A 117 2.79 11.86 0.53
CA ARG A 117 3.49 10.91 1.42
C ARG A 117 2.99 9.48 1.26
N ARG A 118 1.68 9.27 1.15
CA ARG A 118 1.11 7.93 0.95
C ARG A 118 1.41 7.39 -0.46
N ALA A 119 1.32 8.22 -1.49
CA ALA A 119 1.72 7.85 -2.85
C ALA A 119 3.19 7.39 -2.91
N SER A 120 4.09 8.11 -2.23
CA SER A 120 5.50 7.72 -2.12
C SER A 120 5.73 6.48 -1.25
N THR A 121 4.92 6.29 -0.20
CA THR A 121 4.91 5.04 0.59
C THR A 121 4.52 3.84 -0.28
N LEU A 122 3.56 3.99 -1.20
CA LEU A 122 3.18 2.94 -2.16
C LEU A 122 4.32 2.57 -3.12
N VAL A 123 5.14 3.55 -3.55
CA VAL A 123 6.35 3.26 -4.36
C VAL A 123 7.33 2.42 -3.56
N VAL A 124 7.62 2.81 -2.31
CA VAL A 124 8.53 2.07 -1.44
C VAL A 124 7.99 0.65 -1.18
N ALA A 125 6.69 0.52 -0.90
CA ALA A 125 6.05 -0.77 -0.70
C ALA A 125 6.10 -1.66 -1.95
N SER A 126 5.95 -1.08 -3.15
CA SER A 126 6.10 -1.80 -4.43
C SER A 126 7.52 -2.35 -4.58
N LEU A 127 8.54 -1.53 -4.33
CA LEU A 127 9.95 -1.95 -4.41
C LEU A 127 10.26 -3.06 -3.39
N LEU A 128 9.83 -2.90 -2.14
CA LEU A 128 10.02 -3.91 -1.10
C LEU A 128 9.31 -5.22 -1.44
N SER A 129 8.09 -5.14 -1.97
CA SER A 129 7.34 -6.32 -2.41
C SER A 129 8.06 -7.02 -3.57
N ALA A 130 8.64 -6.28 -4.52
CA ALA A 130 9.44 -6.87 -5.60
C ALA A 130 10.71 -7.58 -5.08
N VAL A 131 11.39 -7.01 -4.07
CA VAL A 131 12.55 -7.64 -3.42
C VAL A 131 12.14 -8.93 -2.71
N ILE A 132 11.01 -8.95 -1.99
CA ILE A 132 10.48 -10.15 -1.34
C ILE A 132 10.11 -11.21 -2.38
N GLY A 133 9.41 -10.82 -3.44
CA GLY A 133 9.06 -11.72 -4.54
C GLY A 133 10.29 -12.36 -5.17
N TRP A 134 11.33 -11.55 -5.43
CA TRP A 134 12.61 -12.05 -5.92
C TRP A 134 13.29 -13.01 -4.94
N ARG A 135 13.27 -12.71 -3.64
CA ARG A 135 13.89 -13.59 -2.65
C ARG A 135 13.15 -14.91 -2.53
N ILE A 136 11.81 -14.88 -2.50
CA ILE A 136 10.97 -16.09 -2.44
C ILE A 136 11.12 -16.94 -3.70
N ALA A 137 11.28 -16.34 -4.88
CA ALA A 137 11.53 -17.09 -6.11
C ALA A 137 12.87 -17.85 -6.13
N ASN A 138 13.83 -17.45 -5.28
CA ASN A 138 15.15 -18.09 -5.18
C ASN A 138 15.32 -18.95 -3.92
N LEU A 139 14.27 -19.15 -3.12
CA LEU A 139 14.31 -20.06 -1.97
C LEU A 139 14.29 -21.53 -2.45
N GLU A 140 14.95 -22.41 -1.70
CA GLU A 140 14.87 -23.85 -1.94
C GLU A 140 13.50 -24.37 -1.47
N GLY A 141 12.54 -24.38 -2.40
CA GLY A 141 11.19 -24.94 -2.20
C GLY A 141 10.08 -24.11 -2.84
N ASP A 142 9.09 -24.79 -3.42
CA ASP A 142 7.96 -24.12 -4.06
C ASP A 142 6.87 -23.77 -3.03
N ILE A 143 6.69 -22.47 -2.79
CA ILE A 143 5.54 -21.95 -2.04
C ILE A 143 4.40 -21.72 -3.03
N VAL A 144 3.47 -22.68 -3.10
CA VAL A 144 2.33 -22.63 -4.02
C VAL A 144 1.07 -22.22 -3.27
N THR A 145 0.28 -21.32 -3.87
CA THR A 145 -1.04 -20.93 -3.35
C THR A 145 -2.05 -22.07 -3.49
N ARG A 146 -3.19 -21.99 -2.78
CA ARG A 146 -4.28 -22.99 -2.90
C ARG A 146 -4.83 -23.16 -4.32
N VAL A 147 -4.61 -22.18 -5.20
CA VAL A 147 -5.08 -22.18 -6.59
C VAL A 147 -4.03 -22.77 -7.55
N GLY A 148 -2.88 -23.22 -7.04
CA GLY A 148 -1.81 -23.79 -7.87
C GLY A 148 -0.88 -22.74 -8.49
N VAL A 149 -1.01 -21.46 -8.13
CA VAL A 149 -0.14 -20.38 -8.59
C VAL A 149 1.02 -20.20 -7.62
N GLU A 150 2.24 -20.06 -8.12
CA GLU A 150 3.43 -19.77 -7.32
C GLU A 150 3.27 -18.44 -6.58
N PHE A 151 3.60 -18.42 -5.29
CA PHE A 151 3.33 -17.28 -4.43
C PHE A 151 4.11 -16.02 -4.83
N HIS A 152 5.33 -16.17 -5.37
CA HIS A 152 6.12 -15.02 -5.83
C HIS A 152 5.47 -14.27 -7.01
N LEU A 153 4.72 -14.97 -7.89
CA LEU A 153 3.95 -14.34 -8.97
C LEU A 153 2.84 -13.45 -8.43
N VAL A 154 2.17 -13.88 -7.36
CA VAL A 154 1.14 -13.07 -6.68
C VAL A 154 1.78 -11.81 -6.09
N ILE A 155 2.96 -11.93 -5.48
CA ILE A 155 3.69 -10.78 -4.93
C ILE A 155 4.10 -9.81 -6.04
N TYR A 156 4.56 -10.30 -7.20
CA TYR A 156 4.86 -9.43 -8.33
C TYR A 156 3.63 -8.72 -8.88
N ALA A 157 2.49 -9.41 -8.97
CA ALA A 157 1.23 -8.79 -9.38
C ALA A 157 0.82 -7.66 -8.42
N VAL A 158 0.96 -7.89 -7.10
CA VAL A 158 0.72 -6.85 -6.08
C VAL A 158 1.73 -5.70 -6.23
N ALA A 159 3.01 -5.99 -6.42
CA ALA A 159 4.03 -4.95 -6.60
C ALA A 159 3.72 -4.04 -7.79
N VAL A 160 3.31 -4.60 -8.93
CA VAL A 160 2.86 -3.84 -10.11
C VAL A 160 1.58 -3.05 -9.78
N GLY A 161 0.60 -3.65 -9.13
CA GLY A 161 -0.63 -2.98 -8.72
C GLY A 161 -0.37 -1.76 -7.81
N LEU A 162 0.53 -1.89 -6.84
CA LEU A 162 0.95 -0.80 -5.95
C LEU A 162 1.63 0.33 -6.72
N LEU A 163 2.47 0.00 -7.71
CA LEU A 163 3.13 0.97 -8.57
C LEU A 163 2.11 1.76 -9.41
N LEU A 164 1.17 1.05 -10.04
CA LEU A 164 0.11 1.67 -10.85
C LEU A 164 -0.81 2.55 -10.00
N LEU A 165 -1.17 2.10 -8.79
CA LEU A 165 -1.95 2.89 -7.85
C LEU A 165 -1.21 4.17 -7.45
N SER A 166 0.08 4.06 -7.14
CA SER A 166 0.93 5.22 -6.83
C SER A 166 1.00 6.21 -7.99
N MET A 167 1.19 5.73 -9.23
CA MET A 167 1.18 6.59 -10.42
C MET A 167 -0.17 7.28 -10.62
N HIS A 168 -1.26 6.56 -10.43
CA HIS A 168 -2.61 7.13 -10.51
C HIS A 168 -2.81 8.25 -9.48
N TRP A 169 -2.31 8.06 -8.25
CA TRP A 169 -2.40 9.06 -7.20
C TRP A 169 -1.56 10.30 -7.48
N PHE A 170 -0.33 10.13 -7.98
CA PHE A 170 0.49 11.27 -8.39
C PHE A 170 -0.16 12.07 -9.53
N ARG A 171 -0.89 11.41 -10.44
CA ARG A 171 -1.67 12.08 -11.48
C ARG A 171 -2.86 12.86 -10.91
N LEU A 172 -3.61 12.27 -9.97
CA LEU A 172 -4.73 12.94 -9.30
C LEU A 172 -4.27 14.21 -8.57
N ILE A 173 -3.19 14.12 -7.77
CA ILE A 173 -2.61 15.27 -7.06
C ILE A 173 -2.18 16.38 -8.04
N GLY A 174 -1.58 16.01 -9.17
CA GLY A 174 -1.16 16.98 -10.19
C GLY A 174 -2.34 17.69 -10.86
N SER A 175 -3.47 17.00 -11.06
CA SER A 175 -4.66 17.55 -11.71
C SER A 175 -5.31 18.69 -10.91
N ASP A 176 -5.37 18.57 -9.58
CA ASP A 176 -5.97 19.58 -8.68
C ASP A 176 -5.23 20.92 -8.70
N SER A 177 -3.90 20.90 -8.89
CA SER A 177 -3.07 22.12 -8.92
C SER A 177 -3.39 23.05 -10.10
N THR A 178 -4.00 22.52 -11.16
CA THR A 178 -4.35 23.28 -12.38
C THR A 178 -5.60 24.15 -12.19
N ILE A 179 -6.47 23.81 -11.23
CA ILE A 179 -7.77 24.48 -11.05
C ILE A 179 -7.62 25.81 -10.28
N GLN A 180 -6.59 25.97 -9.45
CA GLN A 180 -6.37 27.22 -8.70
C GLN A 180 -5.79 28.38 -9.53
N GLN A 181 -5.35 28.13 -10.77
CA GLN A 181 -4.61 29.14 -11.54
C GLN A 181 -5.48 30.05 -12.42
N PHE A 182 -6.80 29.87 -12.43
CA PHE A 182 -7.75 30.66 -13.25
C PHE A 182 -8.63 31.65 -12.47
N ASP A 183 -8.36 31.88 -11.18
CA ASP A 183 -9.11 32.83 -10.34
C ASP A 183 -8.37 34.18 -10.16
N ARG A 184 -7.79 34.71 -11.26
CA ARG A 184 -7.20 36.07 -11.31
C ARG A 184 -7.69 36.86 -12.51
#